data_AF-A0A933QIE5-F1
#
_entry.id   AF-A0A933QIE5-F1
#
_cell.length_a   1.000
_cell.length_b   1.000
_cell.length_c   1.000
_cell.angle_alpha   90.00
_cell.angle_beta   90.00
_cell.angle_gamma   90.00
#
_symmetry.space_group_name_H-M   'P 1'
#
loop_
_entity.id
_entity.type
_entity.pdbx_description
1 polymer ?
#
loop_
_entity_poly.entity_id
_entity_poly.type
_entity_poly.pdbx_seq_one_letter_code
_entity_poly.pdbx_strand_id
1 'polypeptide(L)'
;ITPTTALMFGTPVTVALRNALQTKQIADGDLPAGCAAGNESLECMPSLSKSTVTGLFTGAITDWEMIGLAAGPVYVARRVQTSGTQTSTRVFYLNSPCASGVAQFVDSGNTAATGDAVSLCATPGALTTFNMNGSGDVVTCMASHNTAGRFAVGVLSTENTGAGHRFVKIDGAEPTVYGAAKNRYQFVMEATAQRRTGLSGNSLTFFNSFASGLQDPAVIKPINTGFAHNFCTTDGPSTTAPGAGCTGLLATALSGFTPDAAPFTAAQVIANPVMTATKSGAGSPVNCQFLQPVWPF
;
A
#
# COMPACT_ATOMS: atom_id res chain seq x y z
N ILE A 1 -24.22 -5.44 0.20
CA ILE A 1 -22.76 -5.34 0.12
C ILE A 1 -22.28 -6.39 -0.85
N THR A 2 -21.49 -6.03 -1.85
CA THR A 2 -20.92 -6.98 -2.81
C THR A 2 -19.40 -6.77 -2.80
N PRO A 3 -18.56 -7.81 -2.54
CA PRO A 3 -17.11 -7.70 -2.72
C PRO A 3 -16.80 -7.27 -4.15
N THR A 4 -15.70 -6.54 -4.40
CA THR A 4 -15.30 -6.17 -5.78
C THR A 4 -13.89 -6.63 -6.10
N THR A 5 -12.89 -6.01 -5.48
CA THR A 5 -11.48 -6.27 -5.73
C THR A 5 -10.72 -6.32 -4.43
N ALA A 6 -9.59 -7.00 -4.44
CA ALA A 6 -8.56 -6.83 -3.44
C ALA A 6 -7.66 -5.65 -3.85
N LEU A 7 -7.71 -4.57 -3.09
CA LEU A 7 -6.87 -3.39 -3.25
C LEU A 7 -5.61 -3.53 -2.39
N MET A 8 -4.45 -3.37 -3.01
CA MET A 8 -3.18 -3.35 -2.31
C MET A 8 -2.84 -1.95 -1.81
N PHE A 9 -2.35 -1.88 -0.57
CA PHE A 9 -1.81 -0.69 0.05
C PHE A 9 -0.33 -0.88 0.34
N GLY A 10 0.38 0.21 0.58
CA GLY A 10 1.76 0.15 1.03
C GLY A 10 2.19 1.37 1.82
N THR A 11 3.44 1.34 2.25
CA THR A 11 4.09 2.43 2.97
C THR A 11 4.96 3.23 1.99
N PRO A 12 4.46 4.29 1.36
CA PRO A 12 5.30 5.24 0.66
C PRO A 12 6.21 5.95 1.67
N VAL A 13 7.48 6.06 1.32
CA VAL A 13 8.47 6.91 1.98
C VAL A 13 9.01 7.91 0.96
N THR A 14 9.48 9.07 1.41
CA THR A 14 10.17 10.02 0.53
C THR A 14 11.36 9.35 -0.16
N VAL A 15 11.71 9.74 -1.39
CA VAL A 15 12.88 9.18 -2.09
C VAL A 15 14.16 9.36 -1.27
N ALA A 16 14.33 10.50 -0.60
CA ALA A 16 15.44 10.74 0.32
C ALA A 16 15.53 9.68 1.43
N LEU A 17 14.40 9.39 2.10
CA LEU A 17 14.33 8.33 3.11
C LEU A 17 14.59 6.94 2.52
N ARG A 18 14.00 6.63 1.35
CA ARG A 18 14.25 5.35 0.66
C ARG A 18 15.75 5.13 0.41
N ASN A 19 16.45 6.15 -0.08
CA ASN A 19 17.88 6.09 -0.37
C ASN A 19 18.71 5.93 0.91
N ALA A 20 18.35 6.63 1.98
CA ALA A 20 19.01 6.49 3.28
C ALA A 20 18.83 5.08 3.87
N LEU A 21 17.63 4.52 3.76
CA LEU A 21 17.35 3.14 4.16
C LEU A 21 18.17 2.13 3.34
N GLN A 22 18.33 2.35 2.03
CA GLN A 22 19.18 1.50 1.20
C GLN A 22 20.63 1.54 1.67
N THR A 23 21.21 2.73 1.87
CA THR A 23 22.58 2.86 2.38
C THR A 23 22.76 2.13 3.70
N LYS A 24 21.82 2.31 4.64
CA LYS A 24 21.86 1.63 5.93
C LYS A 24 21.79 0.11 5.79
N GLN A 25 20.80 -0.40 5.06
CA GLN A 25 20.57 -1.84 4.94
C GLN A 25 21.65 -2.55 4.10
N ILE A 26 22.31 -1.85 3.18
CA ILE A 26 23.52 -2.38 2.52
C ILE A 26 24.66 -2.51 3.55
N ALA A 27 24.87 -1.50 4.40
CA ALA A 27 25.90 -1.54 5.42
C ALA A 27 25.64 -2.61 6.49
N ASP A 28 24.36 -2.82 6.84
CA ASP A 28 23.92 -3.85 7.80
C ASP A 28 23.93 -5.27 7.20
N GLY A 29 24.05 -5.39 5.86
CA GLY A 29 24.02 -6.68 5.15
C GLY A 29 22.62 -7.22 4.85
N ASP A 30 21.57 -6.44 5.13
CA ASP A 30 20.18 -6.77 4.84
C ASP A 30 19.82 -6.63 3.34
N LEU A 31 20.53 -5.76 2.63
CA LEU A 31 20.45 -5.63 1.17
C LEU A 31 21.73 -6.13 0.50
N PRO A 32 21.65 -6.69 -0.73
CA PRO A 32 22.82 -7.16 -1.45
C PRO A 32 23.88 -6.07 -1.64
N ALA A 33 25.16 -6.44 -1.54
CA ALA A 33 26.28 -5.51 -1.75
C ALA A 33 26.34 -4.90 -3.17
N GLY A 34 25.69 -5.54 -4.14
CA GLY A 34 25.52 -5.00 -5.50
C GLY A 34 24.45 -3.90 -5.61
N CYS A 35 23.68 -3.64 -4.55
CA CYS A 35 22.75 -2.54 -4.48
C CYS A 35 23.45 -1.22 -4.17
N ALA A 36 22.80 -0.13 -4.56
CA ALA A 36 23.26 1.22 -4.26
C ALA A 36 22.04 2.09 -3.90
N ALA A 37 22.27 3.14 -3.12
CA ALA A 37 21.24 4.15 -2.89
C ALA A 37 20.76 4.72 -4.23
N GLY A 38 19.44 4.85 -4.39
CA GLY A 38 18.81 5.28 -5.63
C GLY A 38 18.41 4.14 -6.56
N ASN A 39 18.95 2.92 -6.40
CA ASN A 39 18.61 1.77 -7.24
C ASN A 39 17.14 1.38 -7.09
N GLU A 40 16.37 1.33 -8.17
CA GLU A 40 14.89 1.19 -8.14
C GLU A 40 14.42 -0.26 -8.29
N SER A 41 15.32 -1.23 -8.40
CA SER A 41 14.96 -2.65 -8.54
C SER A 41 14.29 -3.21 -7.27
N LEU A 42 13.47 -4.25 -7.41
CA LEU A 42 12.86 -4.94 -6.27
C LEU A 42 13.87 -5.57 -5.32
N GLU A 43 14.98 -6.07 -5.88
CA GLU A 43 16.08 -6.67 -5.12
C GLU A 43 16.72 -5.62 -4.18
N CYS A 44 16.84 -4.38 -4.64
CA CYS A 44 17.41 -3.29 -3.86
C CYS A 44 16.37 -2.48 -3.07
N MET A 45 15.09 -2.84 -3.12
CA MET A 45 14.05 -2.14 -2.36
C MET A 45 14.26 -2.38 -0.86
N PRO A 46 14.43 -1.33 -0.03
CA PRO A 46 14.64 -1.51 1.40
C PRO A 46 13.36 -2.02 2.08
N SER A 47 13.52 -2.60 3.26
CA SER A 47 12.40 -3.06 4.08
C SER A 47 12.31 -2.35 5.42
N LEU A 48 11.09 -2.04 5.86
CA LEU A 48 10.82 -1.74 7.26
C LEU A 48 9.99 -2.87 7.86
N SER A 49 10.25 -3.22 9.11
CA SER A 49 9.37 -4.13 9.82
C SER A 49 8.01 -3.46 10.06
N LYS A 50 6.96 -4.26 10.14
CA LYS A 50 5.62 -3.76 10.49
C LYS A 50 5.61 -3.07 11.86
N SER A 51 6.40 -3.55 12.82
CA SER A 51 6.53 -2.91 14.14
C SER A 51 7.16 -1.51 14.04
N THR A 52 8.21 -1.35 13.22
CA THR A 52 8.82 -0.04 12.96
C THR A 52 7.82 0.90 12.31
N VAL A 53 7.11 0.46 11.28
CA VAL A 53 6.09 1.29 10.62
C VAL A 53 4.98 1.68 11.59
N THR A 54 4.50 0.74 12.42
CA THR A 54 3.54 1.04 13.50
C THR A 54 4.10 2.05 14.50
N GLY A 55 5.37 1.95 14.88
CA GLY A 55 6.04 2.91 15.76
C GLY A 55 6.06 4.33 15.21
N LEU A 56 6.32 4.48 13.90
CA LEU A 56 6.28 5.77 13.21
C LEU A 56 4.88 6.39 13.24
N PHE A 57 3.82 5.60 12.99
CA PHE A 57 2.44 6.12 12.96
C PHE A 57 1.81 6.34 14.34
N THR A 58 2.30 5.67 15.37
CA THR A 58 1.80 5.81 16.75
C THR A 58 2.57 6.87 17.54
N GLY A 59 3.68 7.39 17.00
CA GLY A 59 4.58 8.30 17.71
C GLY A 59 5.47 7.62 18.73
N ALA A 60 5.57 6.29 18.73
CA ALA A 60 6.59 5.57 19.53
C ALA A 60 8.00 5.76 18.94
N ILE A 61 8.08 6.05 17.63
CA ILE A 61 9.30 6.49 16.95
C ILE A 61 9.06 7.92 16.49
N THR A 62 9.73 8.88 17.14
CA THR A 62 9.56 10.32 16.85
C THR A 62 10.72 10.94 16.10
N ASP A 63 11.87 10.26 16.08
CA ASP A 63 13.09 10.70 15.40
C ASP A 63 13.68 9.55 14.56
N TRP A 64 14.20 9.88 13.38
CA TRP A 64 14.81 8.91 12.47
C TRP A 64 16.09 8.28 13.04
N GLU A 65 16.77 8.93 13.98
CA GLU A 65 17.93 8.37 14.68
C GLU A 65 17.56 7.13 15.51
N MET A 66 16.31 7.03 15.98
CA MET A 66 15.82 5.86 16.73
C MET A 66 15.82 4.57 15.89
N ILE A 67 15.87 4.69 14.56
CA ILE A 67 16.04 3.54 13.65
C ILE A 67 17.40 3.56 12.93
N GLY A 68 18.37 4.30 13.46
CA GLY A 68 19.75 4.33 12.98
C GLY A 68 19.97 5.13 11.70
N LEU A 69 19.10 6.10 11.39
CA LEU A 69 19.28 7.06 10.30
C LEU A 69 19.78 8.41 10.84
N ALA A 70 20.01 9.37 9.94
CA ALA A 70 20.36 10.73 10.35
C ALA A 70 19.22 11.36 11.19
N ALA A 71 19.60 12.05 12.27
CA ALA A 71 18.66 12.66 13.20
C ALA A 71 17.69 13.63 12.51
N GLY A 72 16.45 13.61 12.96
CA GLY A 72 15.40 14.49 12.47
C GLY A 72 14.00 13.97 12.77
N PRO A 73 13.01 14.87 12.81
CA PRO A 73 11.65 14.50 13.17
C PRO A 73 11.01 13.58 12.12
N VAL A 74 10.18 12.65 12.59
CA VAL A 74 9.34 11.82 11.73
C VAL A 74 8.15 12.63 11.22
N TYR A 75 8.07 12.82 9.90
CA TYR A 75 6.89 13.40 9.26
C TYR A 75 5.96 12.31 8.73
N VAL A 76 4.68 12.39 9.10
CA VAL A 76 3.64 11.41 8.75
C VAL A 76 2.57 12.06 7.87
N ALA A 77 2.55 11.65 6.61
CA ALA A 77 1.60 12.09 5.58
C ALA A 77 0.47 11.05 5.45
N ARG A 78 -0.71 11.32 6.03
CA ARG A 78 -1.82 10.36 6.02
C ARG A 78 -3.15 10.98 5.65
N ARG A 79 -4.14 10.12 5.37
CA ARG A 79 -5.51 10.54 5.06
C ARG A 79 -6.29 10.79 6.35
N VAL A 80 -7.33 11.61 6.23
CA VAL A 80 -8.29 11.87 7.30
C VAL A 80 -8.97 10.59 7.79
N GLN A 81 -9.40 10.58 9.05
CA GLN A 81 -9.96 9.40 9.73
C GLN A 81 -11.11 8.71 8.96
N THR A 82 -11.93 9.48 8.25
CA THR A 82 -13.08 8.99 7.47
C THR A 82 -12.69 8.30 6.16
N SER A 83 -11.42 8.30 5.79
CA SER A 83 -10.91 7.65 4.58
C SER A 83 -10.90 6.14 4.71
N GLY A 84 -11.34 5.44 3.66
CA GLY A 84 -11.18 4.00 3.53
C GLY A 84 -9.72 3.57 3.60
N THR A 85 -8.81 4.29 2.92
CA THR A 85 -7.36 4.08 3.02
C THR A 85 -6.88 4.20 4.47
N GLN A 86 -7.30 5.23 5.19
CA GLN A 86 -6.91 5.42 6.58
C GLN A 86 -7.43 4.29 7.49
N THR A 87 -8.65 3.83 7.23
CA THR A 87 -9.24 2.70 7.96
C THR A 87 -8.48 1.42 7.66
N SER A 88 -8.21 1.11 6.39
CA SER A 88 -7.37 -0.02 5.94
C SER A 88 -6.02 -0.03 6.66
N THR A 89 -5.36 1.13 6.72
CA THR A 89 -4.09 1.29 7.42
C THR A 89 -4.18 0.94 8.91
N ARG A 90 -5.20 1.47 9.60
CA ARG A 90 -5.40 1.20 11.03
C ARG A 90 -5.70 -0.27 11.29
N VAL A 91 -6.48 -0.91 10.40
CA VAL A 91 -6.75 -2.35 10.47
C VAL A 91 -5.44 -3.12 10.34
N PHE A 92 -4.62 -2.80 9.35
CA PHE A 92 -3.38 -3.54 9.10
C PHE A 92 -2.33 -3.35 10.20
N TYR A 93 -2.00 -2.11 10.58
CA TYR A 93 -0.89 -1.82 11.51
C TYR A 93 -1.27 -1.91 12.99
N LEU A 94 -2.52 -1.57 13.33
CA LEU A 94 -2.96 -1.43 14.72
C LEU A 94 -4.04 -2.43 15.12
N ASN A 95 -4.58 -3.20 14.17
CA ASN A 95 -5.78 -4.02 14.39
C ASN A 95 -7.00 -3.18 14.85
N SER A 96 -7.04 -1.89 14.48
CA SER A 96 -8.12 -0.97 14.82
C SER A 96 -9.05 -0.76 13.62
N PRO A 97 -10.40 -0.83 13.77
CA PRO A 97 -11.16 -0.98 15.02
C PRO A 97 -11.48 -2.45 15.38
N CYS A 98 -10.75 -3.42 14.82
CA CYS A 98 -11.07 -4.84 14.93
C CYS A 98 -10.86 -5.42 16.33
N ALA A 99 -10.05 -4.77 17.17
CA ALA A 99 -9.88 -5.07 18.58
C ALA A 99 -9.98 -3.80 19.43
N SER A 100 -10.48 -3.94 20.66
CA SER A 100 -10.50 -2.89 21.66
C SER A 100 -9.15 -2.72 22.35
N GLY A 101 -8.84 -1.52 22.85
CA GLY A 101 -7.64 -1.26 23.66
C GLY A 101 -6.32 -1.27 22.88
N VAL A 102 -6.37 -1.27 21.56
CA VAL A 102 -5.19 -1.19 20.69
C VAL A 102 -4.69 0.24 20.55
N ALA A 103 -3.38 0.39 20.31
CA ALA A 103 -2.75 1.68 20.04
C ALA A 103 -3.49 2.43 18.91
N GLN A 104 -3.51 3.75 19.02
CA GLN A 104 -4.07 4.62 17.99
C GLN A 104 -2.94 5.37 17.30
N PHE A 105 -3.21 5.85 16.08
CA PHE A 105 -2.27 6.76 15.43
C PHE A 105 -2.18 8.05 16.20
N VAL A 106 -0.98 8.64 16.18
CA VAL A 106 -0.74 9.96 16.75
C VAL A 106 -1.69 10.96 16.10
N ASP A 107 -2.33 11.80 16.91
CA ASP A 107 -3.24 12.81 16.41
C ASP A 107 -2.52 13.76 15.46
N SER A 108 -3.23 14.19 14.42
CA SER A 108 -2.72 15.25 13.56
C SER A 108 -2.93 16.59 14.25
N GLY A 109 -1.93 17.48 14.18
CA GLY A 109 -2.12 18.85 14.64
C GLY A 109 -2.88 19.74 13.63
N ASN A 110 -3.34 19.19 12.51
CA ASN A 110 -4.21 19.86 11.53
C ASN A 110 -5.58 19.14 11.40
N THR A 111 -6.58 19.85 10.89
CA THR A 111 -7.85 19.24 10.47
C THR A 111 -7.81 18.94 8.97
N ALA A 112 -8.65 18.01 8.50
CA ALA A 112 -8.87 17.72 7.09
C ALA A 112 -9.04 18.98 6.19
N ALA A 113 -9.67 20.01 6.77
CA ALA A 113 -10.07 21.23 6.07
C ALA A 113 -9.00 22.33 6.08
N THR A 114 -7.92 22.17 6.84
CA THR A 114 -6.87 23.21 6.91
C THR A 114 -5.97 23.13 5.69
N GLY A 115 -6.20 23.98 4.69
CA GLY A 115 -5.19 24.46 3.74
C GLY A 115 -4.68 23.48 2.67
N ASP A 116 -4.07 24.06 1.64
CA ASP A 116 -3.34 23.38 0.57
C ASP A 116 -2.23 22.49 1.17
N ALA A 117 -2.19 21.22 0.79
CA ALA A 117 -1.21 20.24 1.26
C ALA A 117 0.24 20.71 1.06
N VAL A 118 0.51 21.51 0.02
CA VAL A 118 1.83 22.13 -0.20
C VAL A 118 2.17 23.06 0.96
N SER A 119 1.26 23.96 1.32
CA SER A 119 1.48 24.96 2.38
C SER A 119 1.70 24.31 3.75
N LEU A 120 0.93 23.26 4.06
CA LEU A 120 1.04 22.53 5.32
C LEU A 120 2.38 21.80 5.44
N CYS A 121 2.74 21.05 4.40
CA CYS A 121 3.90 20.18 4.45
C CYS A 121 5.21 20.94 4.14
N ALA A 122 5.16 22.14 3.56
CA ALA A 122 6.33 22.98 3.31
C ALA A 122 6.97 23.55 4.58
N THR A 123 6.20 23.78 5.66
CA THR A 123 6.72 24.42 6.88
C THR A 123 7.42 23.40 7.79
N PRO A 124 8.71 23.57 8.13
CA PRO A 124 9.40 22.70 9.10
C PRO A 124 8.86 22.89 10.52
N GLY A 125 8.78 21.82 11.30
CA GLY A 125 8.63 21.87 12.77
C GLY A 125 7.29 22.35 13.36
N ALA A 126 6.37 22.91 12.56
CA ALA A 126 5.05 23.30 13.06
C ALA A 126 4.10 22.11 13.29
N LEU A 127 4.23 21.06 12.46
CA LEU A 127 3.47 19.82 12.52
C LEU A 127 4.32 18.65 12.02
N THR A 128 4.18 17.50 12.67
CA THR A 128 4.85 16.24 12.27
C THR A 128 3.86 15.21 11.75
N THR A 129 2.57 15.38 11.98
CA THR A 129 1.52 14.49 11.45
C THR A 129 0.44 15.28 10.74
N PHE A 130 0.16 14.90 9.50
CA PHE A 130 -0.72 15.60 8.59
C PHE A 130 -1.89 14.71 8.18
N ASN A 131 -3.12 15.20 8.41
CA ASN A 131 -4.35 14.62 7.91
C ASN A 131 -4.78 15.31 6.61
N MET A 132 -4.99 14.51 5.56
CA MET A 132 -5.25 15.01 4.20
C MET A 132 -6.53 14.44 3.57
N ASN A 133 -7.18 15.23 2.70
CA ASN A 133 -8.49 14.91 2.12
C ASN A 133 -8.39 13.81 1.07
N GLY A 134 -7.41 13.89 0.18
CA GLY A 134 -7.21 12.98 -0.95
C GLY A 134 -5.87 12.25 -0.92
N SER A 135 -5.77 11.15 -1.68
CA SER A 135 -4.48 10.49 -1.90
C SER A 135 -3.52 11.41 -2.68
N GLY A 136 -4.06 12.25 -3.58
CA GLY A 136 -3.27 13.29 -4.26
C GLY A 136 -2.60 14.28 -3.30
N ASP A 137 -3.31 14.69 -2.24
CA ASP A 137 -2.72 15.56 -1.20
C ASP A 137 -1.56 14.86 -0.47
N VAL A 138 -1.72 13.56 -0.15
CA VAL A 138 -0.64 12.76 0.45
C VAL A 138 0.57 12.70 -0.48
N VAL A 139 0.36 12.47 -1.78
CA VAL A 139 1.44 12.48 -2.78
C VAL A 139 2.13 13.83 -2.83
N THR A 140 1.37 14.93 -2.82
CA THR A 140 1.88 16.31 -2.79
C THR A 140 2.70 16.58 -1.53
N CYS A 141 2.20 16.21 -0.35
CA CYS A 141 2.90 16.38 0.91
C CYS A 141 4.23 15.60 0.94
N MET A 142 4.22 14.36 0.46
CA MET A 142 5.43 13.55 0.33
C MET A 142 6.44 14.19 -0.63
N ALA A 143 5.97 14.76 -1.75
CA ALA A 143 6.83 15.52 -2.65
C ALA A 143 7.43 16.77 -1.99
N SER A 144 6.65 17.54 -1.22
CA SER A 144 7.13 18.71 -0.48
C SER A 144 8.20 18.35 0.56
N HIS A 145 8.04 17.25 1.28
CA HIS A 145 9.07 16.77 2.20
C HIS A 145 10.33 16.32 1.45
N ASN A 146 10.16 15.56 0.37
CA ASN A 146 11.28 15.08 -0.43
C ASN A 146 12.09 16.22 -1.07
N THR A 147 11.44 17.23 -1.66
CA THR A 147 12.10 18.41 -2.24
C THR A 147 12.87 19.20 -1.17
N ALA A 148 12.39 19.21 0.06
CA ALA A 148 13.06 19.83 1.20
C ALA A 148 14.15 18.93 1.84
N GLY A 149 14.46 17.77 1.26
CA GLY A 149 15.43 16.82 1.82
C GLY A 149 15.01 16.19 3.14
N ARG A 150 13.71 16.24 3.48
CA ARG A 150 13.17 15.71 4.73
C ARG A 150 12.65 14.29 4.53
N PHE A 151 12.87 13.45 5.53
CA PHE A 151 12.32 12.11 5.56
C PHE A 151 10.86 12.15 6.01
N ALA A 152 9.98 11.54 5.22
CA ALA A 152 8.58 11.36 5.58
C ALA A 152 8.07 9.98 5.19
N VAL A 153 7.03 9.54 5.89
CA VAL A 153 6.30 8.29 5.67
C VAL A 153 4.82 8.58 5.48
N GLY A 154 4.15 7.80 4.65
CA GLY A 154 2.70 7.90 4.47
C GLY A 154 2.05 6.56 4.22
N VAL A 155 0.77 6.60 3.84
CA VAL A 155 0.04 5.42 3.34
C VAL A 155 -0.77 5.75 2.12
N LEU A 156 -0.60 4.93 1.09
CA LEU A 156 -1.26 5.04 -0.20
C LEU A 156 -1.62 3.64 -0.69
N SER A 157 -2.66 3.54 -1.51
CA SER A 157 -2.84 2.37 -2.36
C SER A 157 -1.71 2.31 -3.38
N THR A 158 -1.27 1.11 -3.75
CA THR A 158 -0.13 0.91 -4.66
C THR A 158 -0.40 1.36 -6.09
N GLU A 159 -1.65 1.70 -6.42
CA GLU A 159 -2.02 2.39 -7.66
C GLU A 159 -1.47 3.84 -7.75
N ASN A 160 -1.10 4.45 -6.62
CA ASN A 160 -0.55 5.81 -6.63
C ASN A 160 0.93 5.77 -6.99
N THR A 161 1.28 6.43 -8.09
CA THR A 161 2.66 6.68 -8.50
C THR A 161 3.00 8.15 -8.23
N GLY A 162 4.27 8.46 -7.99
CA GLY A 162 4.69 9.85 -7.81
C GLY A 162 6.20 10.01 -7.70
N ALA A 163 6.72 11.13 -8.22
CA ALA A 163 8.16 11.37 -8.23
C ALA A 163 8.76 11.51 -6.82
N GLY A 164 8.00 12.05 -5.87
CA GLY A 164 8.47 12.37 -4.51
C GLY A 164 8.50 11.21 -3.50
N HIS A 165 8.00 10.03 -3.86
CA HIS A 165 7.94 8.89 -2.94
C HIS A 165 8.19 7.55 -3.62
N ARG A 166 8.54 6.53 -2.83
CA ARG A 166 8.61 5.12 -3.23
C ARG A 166 8.01 4.25 -2.15
N PHE A 167 7.41 3.14 -2.54
CA PHE A 167 7.00 2.10 -1.59
C PHE A 167 8.22 1.32 -1.09
N VAL A 168 8.18 0.90 0.18
CA VAL A 168 9.17 -0.02 0.78
C VAL A 168 8.54 -1.39 1.04
N LYS A 169 9.38 -2.41 1.22
CA LYS A 169 8.93 -3.73 1.67
C LYS A 169 8.46 -3.66 3.13
N ILE A 170 7.46 -4.46 3.47
CA ILE A 170 7.01 -4.64 4.86
C ILE A 170 7.40 -6.04 5.30
N ASP A 171 8.18 -6.17 6.37
CA ASP A 171 8.68 -7.46 6.86
C ASP A 171 9.37 -8.29 5.76
N GLY A 172 10.16 -7.63 4.90
CA GLY A 172 10.84 -8.24 3.76
C GLY A 172 9.95 -8.54 2.55
N ALA A 173 8.63 -8.40 2.65
CA ALA A 173 7.71 -8.69 1.54
C ALA A 173 7.50 -7.49 0.61
N GLU A 174 7.62 -7.71 -0.70
CA GLU A 174 7.42 -6.69 -1.72
C GLU A 174 5.95 -6.38 -1.98
N PRO A 175 5.58 -5.10 -2.20
CA PRO A 175 4.21 -4.67 -2.50
C PRO A 175 3.78 -5.02 -3.94
N THR A 176 3.89 -6.29 -4.34
CA THR A 176 3.54 -6.77 -5.69
C THR A 176 2.28 -7.66 -5.70
N VAL A 177 1.53 -7.67 -6.81
CA VAL A 177 0.36 -8.56 -6.98
C VAL A 177 0.75 -10.03 -6.83
N TYR A 178 1.97 -10.38 -7.25
CA TYR A 178 2.54 -11.71 -7.04
C TYR A 178 2.80 -12.02 -5.56
N GLY A 179 3.36 -11.07 -4.81
CA GLY A 179 3.55 -11.19 -3.36
C GLY A 179 2.22 -11.34 -2.62
N ALA A 180 1.19 -10.59 -3.03
CA ALA A 180 -0.17 -10.70 -2.48
C ALA A 180 -0.81 -12.06 -2.83
N ALA A 181 -0.72 -12.50 -4.09
CA ALA A 181 -1.23 -13.79 -4.54
C ALA A 181 -0.51 -14.98 -3.88
N LYS A 182 0.73 -14.81 -3.41
CA LYS A 182 1.44 -15.82 -2.59
C LYS A 182 1.20 -15.67 -1.09
N ASN A 183 0.31 -14.77 -0.67
CA ASN A 183 0.05 -14.41 0.73
C ASN A 183 1.32 -13.97 1.49
N ARG A 184 2.36 -13.51 0.78
CA ARG A 184 3.59 -12.96 1.36
C ARG A 184 3.43 -11.49 1.71
N TYR A 185 2.73 -10.74 0.86
CA TYR A 185 2.41 -9.33 1.11
C TYR A 185 0.96 -9.18 1.60
N GLN A 186 0.79 -8.82 2.86
CA GLN A 186 -0.51 -8.90 3.55
C GLN A 186 -1.25 -7.57 3.68
N PHE A 187 -0.67 -6.45 3.22
CA PHE A 187 -1.36 -5.16 3.28
C PHE A 187 -2.35 -5.01 2.11
N VAL A 188 -3.36 -5.87 2.14
CA VAL A 188 -4.41 -6.01 1.12
C VAL A 188 -5.76 -5.88 1.82
N MET A 189 -6.70 -5.19 1.19
CA MET A 189 -8.07 -5.05 1.67
C MET A 189 -9.07 -5.33 0.55
N GLU A 190 -10.16 -6.00 0.90
CA GLU A 190 -11.24 -6.26 -0.04
C GLU A 190 -12.18 -5.05 -0.09
N ALA A 191 -12.29 -4.44 -1.26
CA ALA A 191 -13.21 -3.37 -1.58
C ALA A 191 -14.62 -3.92 -1.77
N THR A 192 -15.61 -3.03 -1.64
CA THR A 192 -17.03 -3.40 -1.76
C THR A 192 -17.81 -2.39 -2.57
N ALA A 193 -18.78 -2.88 -3.35
CA ALA A 193 -19.85 -2.08 -3.94
C ALA A 193 -21.08 -2.10 -3.02
N GLN A 194 -21.69 -0.93 -2.82
CA GLN A 194 -22.83 -0.73 -1.94
C GLN A 194 -24.05 -0.30 -2.74
N ARG A 195 -25.21 -0.87 -2.42
CA ARG A 195 -26.51 -0.46 -2.97
C ARG A 195 -27.58 -0.41 -1.91
N ARG A 196 -28.65 0.34 -2.20
CA ARG A 196 -29.90 0.27 -1.44
C ARG A 196 -30.58 -1.09 -1.68
N THR A 197 -31.22 -1.63 -0.64
CA THR A 197 -31.88 -2.94 -0.67
C THR A 197 -33.05 -2.99 -1.67
N GLY A 198 -33.81 -1.90 -1.82
CA GLY A 198 -34.94 -1.79 -2.75
C GLY A 198 -34.59 -1.49 -4.21
N LEU A 199 -33.31 -1.58 -4.61
CA LEU A 199 -32.92 -1.39 -6.01
C LEU A 199 -33.50 -2.52 -6.88
N SER A 200 -34.19 -2.17 -7.96
CA SER A 200 -34.87 -3.12 -8.87
C SER A 200 -34.74 -2.70 -10.35
N GLY A 201 -35.23 -3.56 -11.26
CA GLY A 201 -35.24 -3.31 -12.70
C GLY A 201 -33.86 -3.01 -13.28
N ASN A 202 -33.81 -2.09 -14.25
CA ASN A 202 -32.57 -1.72 -14.95
C ASN A 202 -31.46 -1.22 -14.01
N SER A 203 -31.81 -0.55 -12.91
CA SER A 203 -30.82 -0.08 -11.94
C SER A 203 -30.16 -1.23 -11.18
N LEU A 204 -30.91 -2.28 -10.86
CA LEU A 204 -30.34 -3.49 -10.26
C LEU A 204 -29.47 -4.25 -11.26
N THR A 205 -29.93 -4.37 -12.52
CA THR A 205 -29.14 -4.97 -13.60
C THR A 205 -27.82 -4.23 -13.79
N PHE A 206 -27.86 -2.90 -13.89
CA PHE A 206 -26.66 -2.07 -13.97
C PHE A 206 -25.73 -2.29 -12.79
N PHE A 207 -26.25 -2.24 -11.55
CA PHE A 207 -25.42 -2.44 -10.36
C PHE A 207 -24.73 -3.81 -10.37
N ASN A 208 -25.46 -4.87 -10.72
CA ASN A 208 -24.89 -6.21 -10.75
C ASN A 208 -23.80 -6.35 -11.82
N SER A 209 -24.04 -5.83 -13.04
CA SER A 209 -23.04 -5.82 -14.11
C SER A 209 -21.83 -4.94 -13.78
N PHE A 210 -22.05 -3.78 -13.17
CA PHE A 210 -20.96 -2.91 -12.69
C PHE A 210 -20.12 -3.63 -11.62
N ALA A 211 -20.77 -4.20 -10.61
CA ALA A 211 -20.09 -4.90 -9.53
C ALA A 211 -19.36 -6.16 -10.01
N SER A 212 -19.86 -6.88 -11.02
CA SER A 212 -19.16 -8.03 -11.61
C SER A 212 -17.98 -7.59 -12.46
N GLY A 213 -18.14 -6.53 -13.27
CA GLY A 213 -17.07 -5.98 -14.10
C GLY A 213 -15.88 -5.47 -13.27
N LEU A 214 -16.14 -4.96 -12.06
CA LEU A 214 -15.06 -4.57 -11.15
C LEU A 214 -14.20 -5.76 -10.69
N GLN A 215 -14.70 -6.99 -10.70
CA GLN A 215 -13.96 -8.18 -10.22
C GLN A 215 -13.34 -8.98 -11.36
N ASP A 216 -13.55 -8.56 -12.61
CA ASP A 216 -13.11 -9.28 -13.80
C ASP A 216 -11.60 -9.09 -14.01
N PRO A 217 -10.78 -10.17 -13.95
CA PRO A 217 -9.35 -10.09 -14.21
C PRO A 217 -9.01 -9.49 -15.58
N ALA A 218 -9.88 -9.64 -16.59
CA ALA A 218 -9.70 -9.04 -17.90
C ALA A 218 -9.83 -7.51 -17.89
N VAL A 219 -10.58 -6.95 -16.94
CA VAL A 219 -10.68 -5.49 -16.69
C VAL A 219 -9.54 -5.02 -15.78
N ILE A 220 -9.21 -5.80 -14.74
CA ILE A 220 -8.17 -5.45 -13.77
C ILE A 220 -6.78 -5.42 -14.40
N LYS A 221 -6.45 -6.39 -15.25
CA LYS A 221 -5.15 -6.50 -15.91
C LYS A 221 -4.71 -5.20 -16.62
N PRO A 222 -5.47 -4.63 -17.57
CA PRO A 222 -5.07 -3.39 -18.22
C PRO A 222 -5.01 -2.19 -17.25
N ILE A 223 -5.86 -2.15 -16.21
CA ILE A 223 -5.77 -1.12 -15.16
C ILE A 223 -4.41 -1.19 -14.45
N ASN A 224 -4.00 -2.37 -13.99
CA ASN A 224 -2.73 -2.55 -13.31
C ASN A 224 -1.53 -2.13 -14.18
N THR A 225 -1.59 -2.39 -15.50
CA THR A 225 -0.51 -1.96 -16.40
C THR A 225 -0.33 -0.44 -16.48
N GLY A 226 -1.36 0.33 -16.12
CA GLY A 226 -1.27 1.80 -16.02
C GLY A 226 -0.51 2.28 -14.77
N PHE A 227 -0.30 1.43 -13.76
CA PHE A 227 0.44 1.77 -12.55
C PHE A 227 1.95 1.57 -12.77
N ALA A 228 2.58 2.59 -13.33
CA ALA A 228 4.00 2.56 -13.65
C ALA A 228 4.88 2.86 -12.42
N HIS A 229 5.37 1.79 -11.77
CA HIS A 229 6.42 1.87 -10.75
C HIS A 229 7.75 1.44 -11.33
N ASN A 230 8.82 2.16 -10.99
CA ASN A 230 10.17 1.82 -11.45
C ASN A 230 10.60 0.41 -11.01
N PHE A 231 10.14 -0.08 -9.86
CA PHE A 231 10.44 -1.44 -9.42
C PHE A 231 9.69 -2.53 -10.20
N CYS A 232 8.66 -2.17 -10.99
CA CYS A 232 7.98 -3.09 -11.92
C CYS A 232 8.70 -3.19 -13.27
N THR A 233 9.53 -2.22 -13.64
CA THR A 233 10.17 -2.10 -14.95
C THR A 233 11.68 -2.00 -14.74
N THR A 234 12.44 -3.05 -15.05
CA THR A 234 13.90 -3.07 -14.83
C THR A 234 14.62 -1.88 -15.49
N ASP A 235 15.37 -1.14 -14.67
CA ASP A 235 16.67 -0.53 -15.03
C ASP A 235 17.67 -0.89 -13.91
N GLY A 236 18.32 -2.06 -14.02
CA GLY A 236 19.33 -2.56 -13.07
C GLY A 236 19.68 -4.03 -13.30
N PRO A 237 20.83 -4.57 -12.81
CA PRO A 237 21.40 -5.87 -13.22
C PRO A 237 20.60 -7.12 -12.80
N SER A 238 19.43 -6.94 -12.20
CA SER A 238 18.53 -8.02 -11.79
C SER A 238 17.64 -8.42 -12.97
N THR A 239 17.84 -9.62 -13.53
CA THR A 239 17.14 -10.14 -14.72
C THR A 239 15.67 -10.51 -14.50
N THR A 240 15.03 -10.07 -13.41
CA THR A 240 13.71 -10.57 -12.97
C THR A 240 12.75 -9.46 -12.50
N ALA A 241 12.70 -8.31 -13.18
CA ALA A 241 11.56 -7.40 -12.98
C ALA A 241 10.24 -8.16 -13.26
N PRO A 242 9.21 -8.00 -12.41
CA PRO A 242 7.94 -8.68 -12.61
C PRO A 242 7.25 -8.25 -13.91
N GLY A 243 7.52 -7.03 -14.40
CA GLY A 243 6.91 -6.44 -15.57
C GLY A 243 5.79 -5.44 -15.23
N ALA A 244 5.30 -4.73 -16.25
CA ALA A 244 4.17 -3.82 -16.10
C ALA A 244 2.94 -4.55 -15.54
N GLY A 245 2.22 -3.90 -14.62
CA GLY A 245 1.09 -4.52 -13.92
C GLY A 245 1.47 -5.27 -12.64
N CYS A 246 2.70 -5.10 -12.14
CA CYS A 246 3.14 -5.79 -10.93
C CYS A 246 2.51 -5.33 -9.62
N THR A 247 1.68 -4.28 -9.63
CA THR A 247 1.01 -3.72 -8.45
C THR A 247 -0.44 -3.34 -8.76
N GLY A 248 -1.21 -2.97 -7.73
CA GLY A 248 -2.55 -2.43 -7.86
C GLY A 248 -3.63 -3.34 -7.28
N LEU A 249 -4.43 -3.92 -8.17
CA LEU A 249 -5.66 -4.62 -7.84
C LEU A 249 -5.54 -6.12 -8.17
N LEU A 250 -6.29 -6.94 -7.44
CA LEU A 250 -6.54 -8.32 -7.81
C LEU A 250 -8.04 -8.63 -7.70
N ALA A 251 -8.54 -9.53 -8.55
CA ALA A 251 -9.83 -10.15 -8.35
C ALA A 251 -9.81 -10.95 -7.05
N THR A 252 -10.89 -10.91 -6.28
CA THR A 252 -10.98 -11.65 -5.01
C THR A 252 -11.11 -13.15 -5.29
N ALA A 253 -10.64 -14.01 -4.39
CA ALA A 253 -10.78 -15.47 -4.58
C ALA A 253 -12.25 -15.94 -4.64
N LEU A 254 -13.20 -15.11 -4.18
CA LEU A 254 -14.63 -15.41 -4.14
C LEU A 254 -15.41 -14.89 -5.35
N SER A 255 -14.75 -14.24 -6.32
CA SER A 255 -15.42 -13.68 -7.50
C SER A 255 -15.74 -14.72 -8.58
N GLY A 256 -15.45 -16.01 -8.33
CA GLY A 256 -15.68 -17.12 -9.27
C GLY A 256 -14.59 -17.29 -10.33
N PHE A 257 -13.56 -16.44 -10.31
CA PHE A 257 -12.37 -16.60 -11.14
C PHE A 257 -11.33 -17.48 -10.44
N THR A 258 -10.67 -18.33 -11.22
CA THR A 258 -9.67 -19.27 -10.70
C THR A 258 -8.27 -18.66 -10.80
N PRO A 259 -7.49 -18.64 -9.71
CA PRO A 259 -6.09 -18.22 -9.77
C PRO A 259 -5.23 -19.27 -10.50
N ASP A 260 -4.03 -18.88 -10.91
CA ASP A 260 -3.08 -19.82 -11.50
C ASP A 260 -2.70 -20.93 -10.51
N ALA A 261 -2.61 -22.17 -11.01
CA ALA A 261 -2.21 -23.32 -10.19
C ALA A 261 -0.75 -23.20 -9.73
N ALA A 262 -0.47 -23.60 -8.49
CA ALA A 262 0.89 -23.61 -7.97
C ALA A 262 1.74 -24.74 -8.61
N PRO A 263 3.05 -24.52 -8.85
CA PRO A 263 3.76 -23.25 -8.66
C PRO A 263 3.46 -22.27 -9.81
N PHE A 264 3.16 -21.02 -9.48
CA PHE A 264 3.03 -19.92 -10.44
C PHE A 264 4.13 -18.86 -10.27
N THR A 265 4.34 -18.12 -11.35
CA THR A 265 5.32 -17.05 -11.55
C THR A 265 4.66 -15.67 -11.46
N ALA A 266 5.47 -14.61 -11.37
CA ALA A 266 4.96 -13.25 -11.39
C ALA A 266 4.25 -12.91 -12.71
N ALA A 267 4.79 -13.36 -13.84
CA ALA A 267 4.20 -13.15 -15.16
C ALA A 267 2.81 -13.78 -15.30
N GLN A 268 2.61 -14.97 -14.70
CA GLN A 268 1.29 -15.62 -14.66
C GLN A 268 0.27 -14.78 -13.86
N VAL A 269 0.62 -14.36 -12.65
CA VAL A 269 -0.29 -13.51 -11.82
C VAL A 269 -0.57 -12.17 -12.48
N ILE A 270 0.37 -11.58 -13.20
CA ILE A 270 0.14 -10.34 -13.97
C ILE A 270 -0.83 -10.59 -15.14
N ALA A 271 -0.72 -11.74 -15.80
CA ALA A 271 -1.62 -12.12 -16.88
C ALA A 271 -3.04 -12.50 -16.38
N ASN A 272 -3.14 -13.03 -15.16
CA ASN A 272 -4.36 -13.46 -14.48
C ASN A 272 -4.39 -12.95 -13.03
N PRO A 273 -4.72 -11.66 -12.79
CA PRO A 273 -4.61 -11.04 -11.47
C PRO A 273 -5.73 -11.47 -10.52
N VAL A 274 -5.66 -12.70 -10.03
CA VAL A 274 -6.63 -13.32 -9.11
C VAL A 274 -5.92 -13.68 -7.80
N MET A 275 -6.51 -13.28 -6.67
CA MET A 275 -6.02 -13.66 -5.35
C MET A 275 -6.29 -15.14 -5.07
N THR A 276 -5.35 -15.77 -4.37
CA THR A 276 -5.48 -17.15 -3.84
C THR A 276 -6.09 -17.18 -2.43
N ALA A 277 -6.21 -16.02 -1.79
CA ALA A 277 -6.66 -15.85 -0.41
C ALA A 277 -7.73 -14.75 -0.33
N THR A 278 -8.53 -14.79 0.73
CA THR A 278 -9.61 -13.83 0.98
C THR A 278 -9.67 -13.43 2.45
N LYS A 279 -10.13 -12.20 2.71
CA LYS A 279 -10.56 -11.77 4.05
C LYS A 279 -12.05 -11.99 4.29
N SER A 280 -12.75 -12.56 3.32
CA SER A 280 -14.18 -12.84 3.33
C SER A 280 -14.49 -14.33 3.45
N GLY A 281 -13.68 -15.12 4.16
CA GLY A 281 -13.80 -16.60 4.17
C GLY A 281 -15.18 -17.13 4.58
N ALA A 282 -15.96 -16.34 5.32
CA ALA A 282 -17.34 -16.63 5.70
C ALA A 282 -18.41 -16.09 4.71
N GLY A 283 -18.02 -15.70 3.50
CA GLY A 283 -18.91 -15.21 2.45
C GLY A 283 -19.34 -13.74 2.56
N SER A 284 -18.76 -12.96 3.49
CA SER A 284 -19.02 -11.53 3.64
C SER A 284 -17.71 -10.73 3.78
N PRO A 285 -17.60 -9.52 3.20
CA PRO A 285 -16.47 -8.61 3.39
C PRO A 285 -16.14 -8.30 4.84
N VAL A 286 -15.03 -8.85 5.35
CA VAL A 286 -14.55 -8.59 6.73
C VAL A 286 -13.04 -8.36 6.73
N ASN A 287 -12.62 -7.12 6.48
CA ASN A 287 -11.19 -6.76 6.47
C ASN A 287 -10.47 -6.90 7.83
N CYS A 288 -11.23 -7.12 8.92
CA CYS A 288 -10.71 -7.45 10.25
C CYS A 288 -10.15 -8.87 10.37
N GLN A 289 -10.37 -9.72 9.37
CA GLN A 289 -9.79 -11.06 9.32
C GLN A 289 -8.40 -11.01 8.66
N PHE A 290 -7.53 -11.94 9.05
CA PHE A 290 -6.32 -12.22 8.30
C PHE A 290 -6.68 -12.82 6.94
N LEU A 291 -5.82 -12.66 5.94
CA LEU A 291 -5.98 -13.34 4.65
C LEU A 291 -6.00 -14.86 4.87
N GLN A 292 -7.14 -15.48 4.58
CA GLN A 292 -7.34 -16.92 4.65
C GLN A 292 -7.13 -17.52 3.26
N PRO A 293 -6.30 -18.56 3.10
CA PRO A 293 -6.16 -19.25 1.82
C PRO A 293 -7.49 -19.90 1.42
N VAL A 294 -7.88 -19.75 0.15
CA VAL A 294 -9.10 -20.37 -0.40
C VAL A 294 -8.74 -21.55 -1.29
N TRP A 295 -7.56 -21.51 -1.90
CA TRP A 295 -7.07 -22.53 -2.81
C TRP A 295 -5.93 -23.30 -2.14
N PRO A 296 -5.93 -24.65 -2.20
CA PRO A 296 -4.83 -25.44 -1.67
C PRO A 296 -3.56 -25.18 -2.50
N PHE A 297 -2.45 -24.98 -1.79
CA PHE A 297 -1.09 -24.91 -2.36
C PHE A 297 -0.37 -26.23 -2.17
#